data_AF-A0A4Q8LPI2-F1
#
_entry.id   AF-A0A4Q8LPI2-F1
#
_cell.length_a   1.000
_cell.length_b   1.000
_cell.length_c   1.000
_cell.angle_alpha   90.00
_cell.angle_beta   90.00
_cell.angle_gamma   90.00
#
_symmetry.space_group_name_H-M   'P 1'
#
loop_
_entity.id
_entity.type
_entity.pdbx_description
1 polymer ?
#
loop_
_entity_poly.entity_id
_entity_poly.type
_entity_poly.pdbx_seq_one_letter_code
_entity_poly.pdbx_strand_id
1 'polypeptide(L)'
;MRAWLVCVLLCLLSPAMARQVTVGSKNFTEGVILAEIAVAQARKDGVEVAHKRQLGGTRILWRALQEGDIDAYAEYTGTLRQELLQQPDATEAQLVAALARQGLGMTRSLGFQNTYALGMRKARAQALGIRTLSDLARHPELRLGLSNEFLQRADGWPGVRAAYGLPQQANGLDHDLAYRALQSGAIDVTDLYSTDAEIPYYDLVVLDDDRHYFPDYQAVFLYRLALERSAPAFVQVLRTLQGRIDVADMRRLNAQVKLEHRGEAQVAAAFVGVDAPQGSGRAARIAQRTGEHLALVGVSLGCALLVALPLGVLAARRPRLGQVVLSLTGVLQTLPSLAVFVFMIPLFGIGAKPAIAALFLYSLLPIVRNTHAGLTGIPRDLRETAAALGLPPRTRLWRVELPLALRTILAGVKTAAVINVGTATLGALIGAGGYGQPILTGIRLDNLGMILEGAVPAAVLALLVQGGFELFERGMTPKGLRLTARA
;
A
#
# COMPACT_ATOMS: atom_id res chain seq x y z
N MET A 1 27.80 30.20 1.66
CA MET A 1 26.73 29.95 2.66
C MET A 1 25.54 30.90 2.58
N ARG A 2 25.65 32.14 2.05
CA ARG A 2 24.53 33.11 2.03
C ARG A 2 23.53 32.97 0.86
N ALA A 3 23.90 32.31 -0.24
CA ALA A 3 23.01 32.12 -1.39
C ALA A 3 21.97 30.99 -1.22
N TRP A 4 22.26 29.97 -0.39
CA TRP A 4 21.35 28.85 -0.15
C TRP A 4 20.18 29.21 0.78
N LEU A 5 20.37 30.17 1.68
CA LEU A 5 19.32 30.65 2.58
C LEU A 5 18.25 31.49 1.85
N VAL A 6 18.62 32.18 0.78
CA VAL A 6 17.70 33.03 0.00
C VAL A 6 16.76 32.18 -0.88
N CYS A 7 17.24 31.06 -1.44
CA CYS A 7 16.37 30.12 -2.17
C CYS A 7 15.39 29.36 -1.27
N VAL A 8 15.72 29.13 0.00
CA VAL A 8 14.81 28.48 0.97
C VAL A 8 13.73 29.46 1.46
N LEU A 9 14.04 30.76 1.56
CA LEU A 9 13.08 31.78 1.96
C LEU A 9 12.09 32.19 0.85
N LEU A 10 12.47 32.11 -0.42
CA LEU A 10 11.57 32.44 -1.55
C LEU A 10 10.51 31.36 -1.85
N CYS A 11 10.66 30.14 -1.33
CA CYS A 11 9.61 29.11 -1.38
C CYS A 11 8.54 29.24 -0.29
N LEU A 12 8.70 30.15 0.68
CA LEU A 12 7.79 30.31 1.82
C LEU A 12 6.70 31.38 1.62
N LEU A 13 6.63 32.00 0.44
CA LEU A 13 5.65 33.04 0.10
C LEU A 13 4.77 32.65 -1.09
N SER A 14 4.48 31.35 -1.24
CA SER A 14 3.35 30.93 -2.07
C SER A 14 2.06 31.34 -1.36
N PRO A 15 1.10 31.98 -2.05
CA PRO A 15 -0.23 32.19 -1.47
C PRO A 15 -0.75 30.82 -1.02
N ALA A 16 -1.36 30.76 0.17
CA ALA A 16 -1.98 29.55 0.69
C ALA A 16 -3.07 29.12 -0.29
N MET A 17 -2.70 28.28 -1.26
CA MET A 17 -3.62 27.65 -2.19
C MET A 17 -4.64 26.93 -1.30
N ALA A 18 -5.91 27.27 -1.44
CA ALA A 18 -6.96 26.62 -0.67
C ALA A 18 -6.77 25.10 -0.83
N ARG A 19 -6.57 24.42 0.30
CA ARG A 19 -6.24 23.00 0.29
C ARG A 19 -7.40 22.24 -0.36
N GLN A 20 -7.15 21.66 -1.53
CA GLN A 20 -8.14 20.87 -2.24
C GLN A 20 -8.68 19.74 -1.34
N VAL A 21 -10.00 19.61 -1.29
CA VAL A 21 -10.65 18.57 -0.49
C VAL A 21 -10.29 17.21 -1.05
N THR A 22 -9.94 16.27 -0.17
CA THR A 22 -9.47 14.94 -0.56
C THR A 22 -10.36 13.83 -0.02
N VAL A 23 -10.93 13.01 -0.90
CA VAL A 23 -11.63 11.78 -0.52
C VAL A 23 -10.69 10.59 -0.62
N GLY A 24 -10.62 9.79 0.44
CA GLY A 24 -9.88 8.52 0.46
C GLY A 24 -10.77 7.34 0.12
N SER A 25 -10.16 6.24 -0.34
CA SER A 25 -10.85 4.93 -0.48
C SER A 25 -10.02 3.77 0.04
N LYS A 26 -10.73 2.78 0.60
CA LYS A 26 -10.14 1.50 0.99
C LYS A 26 -9.69 0.76 -0.26
N ASN A 27 -8.83 -0.23 -0.09
CA ASN A 27 -8.23 -0.98 -1.20
C ASN A 27 -9.17 -2.03 -1.85
N PHE A 28 -10.47 -2.04 -1.58
CA PHE A 28 -11.46 -2.88 -2.29
C PHE A 28 -12.33 -2.08 -3.26
N THR A 29 -13.04 -2.79 -4.14
CA THR A 29 -13.78 -2.20 -5.27
C THR A 29 -14.87 -1.22 -4.83
N GLU A 30 -15.76 -1.65 -3.94
CA GLU A 30 -16.87 -0.83 -3.44
C GLU A 30 -16.36 0.47 -2.79
N GLY A 31 -15.29 0.41 -1.98
CA GLY A 31 -14.70 1.60 -1.36
C GLY A 31 -14.19 2.63 -2.39
N VAL A 32 -13.65 2.16 -3.52
CA VAL A 32 -13.24 3.04 -4.63
C VAL A 32 -14.46 3.60 -5.36
N ILE A 33 -15.48 2.78 -5.63
CA ILE A 33 -16.72 3.23 -6.28
C ILE A 33 -17.42 4.32 -5.45
N LEU A 34 -17.57 4.12 -4.14
CA LEU A 34 -18.22 5.10 -3.26
C LEU A 34 -17.47 6.44 -3.25
N ALA A 35 -16.14 6.40 -3.19
CA ALA A 35 -15.32 7.60 -3.29
C ALA A 35 -15.46 8.30 -4.67
N GLU A 36 -15.49 7.54 -5.77
CA GLU A 36 -15.72 8.09 -7.10
C GLU A 36 -17.16 8.65 -7.26
N ILE A 37 -18.16 8.07 -6.59
CA ILE A 37 -19.52 8.63 -6.54
C ILE A 37 -19.52 9.98 -5.81
N ALA A 38 -18.81 10.08 -4.68
CA ALA A 38 -18.66 11.35 -3.98
C ALA A 38 -17.96 12.41 -4.85
N VAL A 39 -16.92 12.02 -5.61
CA VAL A 39 -16.22 12.92 -6.55
C VAL A 39 -17.12 13.31 -7.73
N ALA A 40 -17.86 12.36 -8.31
CA ALA A 40 -18.77 12.63 -9.42
C ALA A 40 -19.91 13.57 -9.00
N GLN A 41 -20.48 13.36 -7.80
CA GLN A 41 -21.48 14.24 -7.21
C GLN A 41 -20.90 15.61 -6.87
N ALA A 42 -19.69 15.68 -6.32
CA ALA A 42 -19.01 16.95 -6.08
C ALA A 42 -18.83 17.76 -7.37
N ARG A 43 -18.39 17.11 -8.45
CA ARG A 43 -18.24 17.75 -9.76
C ARG A 43 -19.58 18.23 -10.32
N LYS A 44 -20.66 17.46 -10.15
CA LYS A 44 -22.03 17.87 -10.53
C LYS A 44 -22.42 19.18 -9.84
N ASP A 45 -22.00 19.33 -8.59
CA ASP A 45 -22.30 20.48 -7.74
C ASP A 45 -21.22 21.58 -7.82
N GLY A 46 -20.28 21.49 -8.77
CA GLY A 46 -19.23 22.49 -9.00
C GLY A 46 -18.12 22.54 -7.93
N VAL A 47 -17.96 21.46 -7.15
CA VAL A 47 -16.95 21.35 -6.09
C VAL A 47 -15.78 20.50 -6.57
N GLU A 48 -14.56 21.05 -6.50
CA GLU A 48 -13.35 20.30 -6.82
C GLU A 48 -12.92 19.39 -5.66
N VAL A 49 -12.77 18.11 -5.95
CA VAL A 49 -12.38 17.08 -4.99
C VAL A 49 -11.36 16.15 -5.62
N ALA A 50 -10.27 15.89 -4.91
CA ALA A 50 -9.28 14.90 -5.30
C ALA A 50 -9.59 13.53 -4.68
N HIS A 51 -9.37 12.45 -5.43
CA HIS A 51 -9.48 11.08 -4.92
C HIS A 51 -8.09 10.50 -4.63
N LYS A 52 -7.79 10.25 -3.35
CA LYS A 52 -6.67 9.39 -2.93
C LYS A 52 -7.11 7.93 -2.88
N ARG A 53 -6.78 7.20 -3.93
CA ARG A 53 -7.30 5.85 -4.20
C ARG A 53 -6.55 4.78 -3.41
N GLN A 54 -7.27 3.75 -2.94
CA GLN A 54 -6.70 2.49 -2.46
C GLN A 54 -5.61 2.68 -1.40
N LEU A 55 -5.86 3.51 -0.39
CA LEU A 55 -4.85 3.88 0.61
C LEU A 55 -4.49 2.73 1.55
N GLY A 56 -5.32 1.70 1.62
CA GLY A 56 -5.13 0.51 2.44
C GLY A 56 -6.42 0.04 3.09
N GLY A 57 -6.30 -0.69 4.20
CA GLY A 57 -7.42 -1.19 4.99
C GLY A 57 -7.97 -0.19 6.02
N THR A 58 -8.93 -0.65 6.82
CA THR A 58 -9.72 0.13 7.79
C THR A 58 -8.88 1.07 8.67
N ARG A 59 -7.88 0.56 9.40
CA ARG A 59 -7.08 1.37 10.33
C ARG A 59 -6.23 2.44 9.65
N ILE A 60 -5.81 2.20 8.41
CA ILE A 60 -4.97 3.14 7.65
C ILE A 60 -5.78 4.38 7.30
N LEU A 61 -6.99 4.20 6.77
CA LEU A 61 -7.87 5.32 6.42
C LEU A 61 -8.37 6.08 7.63
N TRP A 62 -8.71 5.37 8.71
CA TRP A 62 -9.12 5.98 9.96
C TRP A 62 -8.04 6.95 10.47
N ARG A 63 -6.78 6.51 10.51
CA ARG A 63 -5.67 7.35 10.95
C ARG A 63 -5.39 8.49 9.97
N ALA A 64 -5.46 8.24 8.66
CA ALA A 64 -5.34 9.27 7.64
C ALA A 64 -6.41 10.36 7.76
N LEU A 65 -7.64 10.01 8.17
CA LEU A 65 -8.70 10.98 8.44
C LEU A 65 -8.38 11.81 9.70
N GLN A 66 -7.93 11.17 10.78
CA GLN A 66 -7.55 11.84 12.04
C GLN A 66 -6.37 12.80 11.86
N GLU A 67 -5.35 12.40 11.10
CA GLU A 67 -4.14 13.19 10.83
C GLU A 67 -4.37 14.25 9.73
N GLY A 68 -5.49 14.18 9.02
CA GLY A 68 -5.86 15.13 7.97
C GLY A 68 -5.22 14.86 6.61
N ASP A 69 -4.61 13.69 6.41
CA ASP A 69 -4.12 13.24 5.11
C ASP A 69 -5.25 13.06 4.09
N ILE A 70 -6.46 12.77 4.56
CA ILE A 70 -7.72 12.80 3.81
C ILE A 70 -8.78 13.61 4.56
N ASP A 71 -9.81 14.04 3.85
CA ASP A 71 -10.92 14.86 4.37
C ASP A 71 -12.18 14.04 4.63
N ALA A 72 -12.43 13.02 3.80
CA ALA A 72 -13.55 12.10 3.96
C ALA A 72 -13.26 10.74 3.36
N TYR A 73 -13.97 9.70 3.79
CA TYR A 73 -13.97 8.38 3.16
C TYR A 73 -15.22 7.59 3.56
N ALA A 74 -15.55 6.55 2.79
CA ALA A 74 -16.66 5.65 3.10
C ALA A 74 -16.26 4.60 4.14
N GLU A 75 -17.10 4.41 5.17
CA GLU A 75 -16.92 3.47 6.27
C GLU A 75 -18.24 2.77 6.61
N TYR A 76 -18.20 1.74 7.45
CA TYR A 76 -19.37 0.97 7.86
C TYR A 76 -19.60 1.06 9.37
N THR A 77 -20.88 1.16 9.77
CA THR A 77 -21.25 1.31 11.19
C THR A 77 -20.81 0.15 12.07
N GLY A 78 -20.88 -1.10 11.56
CA GLY A 78 -20.39 -2.28 12.27
C GLY A 78 -18.88 -2.21 12.53
N THR A 79 -18.11 -1.76 11.54
CA THR A 79 -16.67 -1.54 11.67
C THR A 79 -16.35 -0.45 12.70
N LEU A 80 -17.16 0.63 12.76
CA LEU A 80 -16.99 1.66 13.78
C LEU A 80 -17.18 1.11 15.19
N ARG A 81 -18.23 0.32 15.40
CA ARG A 81 -18.56 -0.31 16.70
C ARG A 81 -17.48 -1.28 17.14
N GLN A 82 -17.11 -2.21 16.27
CA GLN A 82 -16.30 -3.36 16.66
C GLN A 82 -14.80 -3.04 16.67
N GLU A 83 -14.31 -2.29 15.69
CA GLU A 83 -12.87 -2.18 15.42
C GLU A 83 -12.30 -0.81 15.81
N LEU A 84 -13.00 0.27 15.47
CA LEU A 84 -12.43 1.62 15.57
C LEU A 84 -12.74 2.30 16.91
N LEU A 85 -13.97 2.19 17.40
CA LEU A 85 -14.41 2.82 18.65
C LEU A 85 -14.53 1.83 19.81
N GLN A 86 -14.53 0.52 19.54
CA GLN A 86 -14.64 -0.56 20.53
C GLN A 86 -15.87 -0.39 21.44
N GLN A 87 -17.01 -0.08 20.83
CA GLN A 87 -18.32 0.08 21.46
C GLN A 87 -19.35 -0.77 20.69
N PRO A 88 -19.39 -2.10 20.93
CA PRO A 88 -20.17 -3.04 20.13
C PRO A 88 -21.67 -2.71 20.12
N ASP A 89 -22.21 -2.22 21.25
CA ASP A 89 -23.64 -1.94 21.42
C ASP A 89 -24.02 -0.46 21.16
N ALA A 90 -23.10 0.34 20.63
CA ALA A 90 -23.36 1.76 20.42
C ALA A 90 -24.47 2.01 19.38
N THR A 91 -25.51 2.74 19.78
CA THR A 91 -26.49 3.31 18.86
C THR A 91 -25.83 4.29 17.90
N GLU A 92 -26.48 4.58 16.76
CA GLU A 92 -25.96 5.56 15.79
C GLU A 92 -25.70 6.93 16.43
N ALA A 93 -26.57 7.39 17.33
CA ALA A 93 -26.39 8.64 18.07
C ALA A 93 -25.14 8.62 18.97
N GLN A 94 -24.86 7.50 19.62
CA GLN A 94 -23.63 7.32 20.42
C GLN A 94 -22.38 7.29 19.54
N LEU A 95 -22.44 6.69 18.34
CA LEU A 95 -21.36 6.73 17.37
C LEU A 95 -21.07 8.17 16.93
N VAL A 96 -22.09 8.93 16.52
CA VAL A 96 -21.93 10.35 16.15
C VAL A 96 -21.29 11.15 17.30
N ALA A 97 -21.75 10.97 18.53
CA ALA A 97 -21.19 11.67 19.69
C ALA A 97 -19.74 11.26 19.99
N ALA A 98 -19.38 9.99 19.80
CA ALA A 98 -18.00 9.50 19.95
C ALA A 98 -17.07 10.07 18.87
N LEU A 99 -17.53 10.15 17.62
CA LEU A 99 -16.79 10.73 16.50
C LEU A 99 -16.61 12.25 16.67
N ALA A 100 -17.65 12.96 17.11
CA ALA A 100 -17.61 14.39 17.30
C ALA A 100 -16.56 14.82 18.35
N ARG A 101 -16.40 14.03 19.41
CA ARG A 101 -15.32 14.23 20.41
C ARG A 101 -13.91 14.15 19.82
N GLN A 102 -13.74 13.50 18.67
CA GLN A 102 -12.49 13.39 17.93
C GLN A 102 -12.41 14.36 16.74
N GLY A 103 -13.36 15.30 16.61
CA GLY A 103 -13.41 16.24 15.49
C GLY A 103 -13.87 15.59 14.18
N LEU A 104 -14.56 14.45 14.24
CA LEU A 104 -15.03 13.69 13.07
C LEU A 104 -16.56 13.68 13.00
N GLY A 105 -17.08 13.78 11.78
CA GLY A 105 -18.50 13.73 11.45
C GLY A 105 -18.84 12.45 10.69
N MET A 106 -20.10 12.07 10.73
CA MET A 106 -20.66 10.91 10.05
C MET A 106 -21.96 11.30 9.35
N THR A 107 -22.15 10.87 8.11
CA THR A 107 -23.45 10.98 7.43
C THR A 107 -24.41 9.91 7.96
N ARG A 108 -25.71 10.04 7.68
CA ARG A 108 -26.62 8.88 7.75
C ARG A 108 -26.21 7.83 6.70
N SER A 109 -26.84 6.66 6.79
CA SER A 109 -26.65 5.57 5.82
C SER A 109 -26.83 6.05 4.37
N LEU A 110 -25.97 5.56 3.49
CA LEU A 110 -26.08 5.73 2.05
C LEU A 110 -27.26 4.99 1.45
N GLY A 111 -27.87 4.05 2.18
CA GLY A 111 -29.07 3.31 1.76
C GLY A 111 -28.87 1.80 1.64
N PHE A 112 -27.68 1.29 1.93
CA PHE A 112 -27.37 -0.13 1.88
C PHE A 112 -26.49 -0.58 3.03
N GLN A 113 -26.52 -1.88 3.28
CA GLN A 113 -25.65 -2.57 4.22
C GLN A 113 -24.70 -3.49 3.48
N ASN A 114 -23.48 -3.61 4.00
CA ASN A 114 -22.50 -4.56 3.53
C ASN A 114 -21.95 -5.39 4.69
N THR A 115 -22.67 -6.46 5.04
CA THR A 115 -22.26 -7.34 6.14
C THR A 115 -21.21 -8.35 5.70
N TYR A 116 -20.34 -8.73 6.65
CA TYR A 116 -19.57 -9.96 6.56
C TYR A 116 -20.51 -11.17 6.52
N ALA A 117 -20.06 -12.20 5.82
CA ALA A 117 -20.64 -13.53 5.85
C ALA A 117 -19.55 -14.57 5.57
N LEU A 118 -19.85 -15.85 5.76
CA LEU A 118 -19.07 -16.93 5.15
C LEU A 118 -19.86 -17.54 4.00
N GLY A 119 -19.15 -18.02 2.99
CA GLY A 119 -19.78 -18.73 1.89
C GLY A 119 -18.90 -19.75 1.23
N MET A 120 -19.55 -20.57 0.42
CA MET A 120 -18.95 -21.69 -0.29
C MET A 120 -19.67 -21.95 -1.60
N ARG A 121 -19.09 -22.77 -2.47
CA ARG A 121 -19.75 -23.16 -3.73
C ARG A 121 -21.06 -23.89 -3.44
N LYS A 122 -22.14 -23.47 -4.12
CA LYS A 122 -23.48 -24.02 -3.93
C LYS A 122 -23.54 -25.54 -4.09
N ALA A 123 -22.88 -26.08 -5.12
CA ALA A 123 -22.80 -27.53 -5.33
C ALA A 123 -22.17 -28.28 -4.14
N ARG A 124 -21.13 -27.71 -3.52
CA ARG A 124 -20.44 -28.30 -2.36
C ARG A 124 -21.30 -28.19 -1.09
N ALA A 125 -21.94 -27.04 -0.87
CA ALA A 125 -22.89 -26.86 0.23
C ALA A 125 -24.04 -27.87 0.15
N GLN A 126 -24.62 -28.05 -1.04
CA GLN A 126 -25.68 -29.03 -1.28
C GLN A 126 -25.22 -30.47 -1.04
N ALA A 127 -24.02 -30.83 -1.51
CA ALA A 127 -23.47 -32.17 -1.32
C ALA A 127 -23.20 -32.50 0.17
N LEU A 128 -22.85 -31.50 0.98
CA LEU A 128 -22.57 -31.67 2.41
C LEU A 128 -23.79 -31.35 3.31
N GLY A 129 -24.88 -30.83 2.74
CA GLY A 129 -26.05 -30.42 3.51
C GLY A 129 -25.84 -29.17 4.38
N ILE A 130 -24.92 -28.28 3.99
CA ILE A 130 -24.55 -27.06 4.74
C ILE A 130 -25.42 -25.89 4.26
N ARG A 131 -26.09 -25.20 5.19
CA ARG A 131 -26.89 -23.99 4.92
C ARG A 131 -26.55 -22.85 5.86
N THR A 132 -26.17 -23.15 7.10
CA THR A 132 -25.93 -22.15 8.14
C THR A 132 -24.46 -22.15 8.57
N LEU A 133 -24.05 -21.12 9.32
CA LEU A 133 -22.73 -21.08 9.95
C LEU A 133 -22.57 -22.20 11.00
N SER A 134 -23.62 -22.51 11.76
CA SER A 134 -23.59 -23.63 12.72
C SER A 134 -23.34 -24.98 12.05
N ASP A 135 -23.74 -25.18 10.79
CA ASP A 135 -23.51 -26.44 10.07
C ASP A 135 -22.01 -26.72 9.86
N LEU A 136 -21.18 -25.68 9.73
CA LEU A 136 -19.74 -25.82 9.55
C LEU A 136 -19.08 -26.56 10.72
N ALA A 137 -19.63 -26.49 11.94
CA ALA A 137 -19.05 -27.17 13.10
C ALA A 137 -18.97 -28.70 12.93
N ARG A 138 -19.82 -29.27 12.05
CA ARG A 138 -19.87 -30.72 11.77
C ARG A 138 -18.86 -31.18 10.71
N HIS A 139 -18.11 -30.26 10.11
CA HIS A 139 -17.23 -30.52 8.97
C HIS A 139 -15.79 -30.02 9.20
N PRO A 140 -15.02 -30.64 10.12
CA PRO A 140 -13.65 -30.23 10.44
C PRO A 140 -12.67 -30.35 9.27
N GLU A 141 -13.01 -31.13 8.24
CA GLU A 141 -12.21 -31.34 7.04
C GLU A 141 -12.21 -30.16 6.05
N LEU A 142 -13.14 -29.21 6.20
CA LEU A 142 -13.25 -28.08 5.27
C LEU A 142 -12.05 -27.16 5.37
N ARG A 143 -11.49 -26.80 4.21
CA ARG A 143 -10.37 -25.87 4.13
C ARG A 143 -10.91 -24.45 4.06
N LEU A 144 -10.63 -23.66 5.09
CA LEU A 144 -11.02 -22.26 5.13
C LEU A 144 -9.88 -21.39 4.60
N GLY A 145 -10.22 -20.58 3.61
CA GLY A 145 -9.35 -19.53 3.11
C GLY A 145 -9.98 -18.18 3.38
N LEU A 146 -9.49 -17.45 4.38
CA LEU A 146 -10.10 -16.21 4.84
C LEU A 146 -9.19 -15.02 4.55
N SER A 147 -9.78 -13.84 4.38
CA SER A 147 -9.04 -12.61 4.18
C SER A 147 -8.13 -12.32 5.38
N ASN A 148 -6.94 -11.79 5.11
CA ASN A 148 -5.98 -11.44 6.18
C ASN A 148 -6.57 -10.46 7.20
N GLU A 149 -7.49 -9.58 6.78
CA GLU A 149 -8.19 -8.67 7.69
C GLU A 149 -9.15 -9.46 8.58
N PHE A 150 -10.01 -10.30 8.01
CA PHE A 150 -10.98 -11.09 8.75
C PHE A 150 -10.33 -12.06 9.75
N LEU A 151 -9.14 -12.58 9.44
CA LEU A 151 -8.38 -13.43 10.38
C LEU A 151 -7.93 -12.72 11.66
N GLN A 152 -7.70 -11.41 11.59
CA GLN A 152 -7.08 -10.64 12.67
C GLN A 152 -8.07 -9.81 13.47
N ARG A 153 -9.24 -9.49 12.88
CA ARG A 153 -10.29 -8.70 13.51
C ARG A 153 -10.96 -9.43 14.67
N ALA A 154 -11.34 -8.69 15.71
CA ALA A 154 -12.08 -9.26 16.84
C ALA A 154 -13.49 -9.72 16.44
N ASP A 155 -14.16 -8.97 15.56
CA ASP A 155 -15.45 -9.33 14.93
C ASP A 155 -15.30 -10.24 13.70
N GLY A 156 -14.09 -10.75 13.46
CA GLY A 156 -13.78 -11.66 12.36
C GLY A 156 -13.67 -13.12 12.81
N TRP A 157 -12.72 -13.86 12.23
CA TRP A 157 -12.54 -15.29 12.44
C TRP A 157 -12.40 -15.71 13.92
N PRO A 158 -11.62 -15.03 14.78
CA PRO A 158 -11.52 -15.40 16.19
C PRO A 158 -12.88 -15.41 16.90
N GLY A 159 -13.70 -14.40 16.65
CA GLY A 159 -15.00 -14.24 17.27
C GLY A 159 -16.06 -15.18 16.68
N VAL A 160 -16.13 -15.32 15.36
CA VAL A 160 -17.03 -16.29 14.68
C VAL A 160 -16.71 -17.71 15.12
N ARG A 161 -15.43 -18.09 15.15
CA ARG A 161 -14.99 -19.41 15.58
C ARG A 161 -15.44 -19.72 17.00
N ALA A 162 -15.33 -18.74 17.91
CA ALA A 162 -15.77 -18.88 19.29
C ALA A 162 -17.30 -18.97 19.40
N ALA A 163 -18.04 -18.09 18.70
CA ALA A 163 -19.50 -18.03 18.74
C ALA A 163 -20.18 -19.29 18.20
N TYR A 164 -19.57 -19.92 17.20
CA TYR A 164 -20.11 -21.10 16.50
C TYR A 164 -19.43 -22.43 16.88
N GLY A 165 -18.34 -22.40 17.66
CA GLY A 165 -17.61 -23.61 18.06
C GLY A 165 -16.90 -24.30 16.89
N LEU A 166 -16.34 -23.52 15.95
CA LEU A 166 -15.79 -24.05 14.70
C LEU A 166 -14.42 -24.72 14.90
N PRO A 167 -14.25 -26.01 14.52
CA PRO A 167 -13.01 -26.74 14.73
C PRO A 167 -11.92 -26.43 13.71
N GLN A 168 -12.27 -25.84 12.56
CA GLN A 168 -11.36 -25.63 11.43
C GLN A 168 -10.21 -24.68 11.78
N GLN A 169 -9.12 -24.82 11.03
CA GLN A 169 -8.09 -23.79 10.92
C GLN A 169 -8.28 -23.04 9.60
N ALA A 170 -7.96 -21.76 9.60
CA ALA A 170 -8.10 -20.90 8.43
C ALA A 170 -6.74 -20.35 8.01
N ASN A 171 -6.50 -20.36 6.70
CA ASN A 171 -5.31 -19.77 6.09
C ASN A 171 -5.64 -18.38 5.54
N GLY A 172 -4.67 -17.47 5.66
CA GLY A 172 -4.78 -16.11 5.17
C GLY A 172 -4.60 -16.03 3.66
N LEU A 173 -5.59 -15.44 2.98
CA LEU A 173 -5.58 -15.18 1.54
C LEU A 173 -5.96 -13.73 1.28
N ASP A 174 -5.67 -13.26 0.08
CA ASP A 174 -6.29 -12.04 -0.42
C ASP A 174 -7.76 -12.34 -0.79
N HIS A 175 -8.68 -11.40 -0.50
CA HIS A 175 -10.12 -11.59 -0.69
C HIS A 175 -10.47 -11.99 -2.11
N ASP A 176 -9.86 -11.33 -3.10
CA ASP A 176 -10.13 -11.59 -4.52
C ASP A 176 -9.47 -12.89 -5.01
N LEU A 177 -8.36 -13.30 -4.38
CA LEU A 177 -7.75 -14.61 -4.64
C LEU A 177 -8.54 -15.76 -4.00
N ALA A 178 -9.25 -15.52 -2.90
CA ALA A 178 -10.03 -16.55 -2.22
C ALA A 178 -11.19 -17.07 -3.08
N TYR A 179 -11.84 -16.19 -3.85
CA TYR A 179 -12.84 -16.60 -4.85
C TYR A 179 -12.29 -17.56 -5.92
N ARG A 180 -11.06 -17.30 -6.40
CA ARG A 180 -10.38 -18.20 -7.35
C ARG A 180 -9.98 -19.52 -6.70
N ALA A 181 -9.56 -19.47 -5.44
CA ALA A 181 -9.25 -20.66 -4.66
C ALA A 181 -10.52 -21.51 -4.40
N LEU A 182 -11.68 -20.89 -4.20
CA LEU A 182 -12.97 -21.58 -4.15
C LEU A 182 -13.27 -22.24 -5.49
N GLN A 183 -13.12 -21.52 -6.61
CA GLN A 183 -13.40 -22.04 -7.94
C GLN A 183 -12.51 -23.25 -8.29
N SER A 184 -11.21 -23.18 -8.00
CA SER A 184 -10.27 -24.29 -8.23
C SER A 184 -10.42 -25.45 -7.23
N GLY A 185 -11.18 -25.25 -6.14
CA GLY A 185 -11.30 -26.22 -5.06
C GLY A 185 -10.05 -26.32 -4.18
N ALA A 186 -9.17 -25.31 -4.20
CA ALA A 186 -8.07 -25.19 -3.25
C ALA A 186 -8.56 -24.90 -1.83
N ILE A 187 -9.69 -24.19 -1.70
CA ILE A 187 -10.42 -23.98 -0.44
C ILE A 187 -11.90 -24.34 -0.61
N ASP A 188 -12.59 -24.53 0.50
CA ASP A 188 -14.00 -24.92 0.54
C ASP A 188 -14.91 -23.78 1.03
N VAL A 189 -14.40 -22.91 1.92
CA VAL A 189 -15.15 -21.79 2.53
C VAL A 189 -14.27 -20.54 2.56
N THR A 190 -14.87 -19.37 2.32
CA THR A 190 -14.23 -18.05 2.44
C THR A 190 -15.15 -17.02 3.10
N ASP A 191 -14.61 -15.90 3.56
CA ASP A 191 -15.40 -14.72 3.96
C ASP A 191 -15.89 -13.94 2.74
N LEU A 192 -17.13 -13.49 2.79
CA LEU A 192 -17.82 -12.78 1.73
C LEU A 192 -18.33 -11.43 2.26
N TYR A 193 -18.48 -10.48 1.36
CA TYR A 193 -19.31 -9.30 1.56
C TYR A 193 -20.65 -9.50 0.89
N SER A 194 -21.76 -9.17 1.56
CA SER A 194 -23.12 -9.33 1.01
C SER A 194 -23.33 -8.60 -0.35
N THR A 195 -22.53 -7.58 -0.63
CA THR A 195 -22.55 -6.80 -1.88
C THR A 195 -21.57 -7.29 -2.95
N ASP A 196 -20.81 -8.37 -2.69
CA ASP A 196 -19.85 -8.91 -3.65
C ASP A 196 -20.54 -9.42 -4.92
N ALA A 197 -20.00 -9.02 -6.07
CA ALA A 197 -20.50 -9.40 -7.39
C ALA A 197 -20.14 -10.86 -7.74
N GLU A 198 -19.15 -11.40 -7.04
CA GLU A 198 -18.62 -12.76 -7.17
C GLU A 198 -19.61 -13.82 -6.71
N ILE A 199 -20.49 -13.50 -5.78
CA ILE A 199 -21.45 -14.45 -5.21
C ILE A 199 -22.30 -15.11 -6.31
N PRO A 200 -23.04 -14.34 -7.16
CA PRO A 200 -23.76 -14.94 -8.27
C PRO A 200 -22.83 -15.46 -9.38
N TYR A 201 -21.67 -14.82 -9.60
CA TYR A 201 -20.77 -15.20 -10.70
C TYR A 201 -20.14 -16.60 -10.51
N TYR A 202 -19.72 -16.93 -9.29
CA TYR A 202 -19.13 -18.23 -8.95
C TYR A 202 -20.16 -19.26 -8.41
N ASP A 203 -21.46 -18.97 -8.53
CA ASP A 203 -22.57 -19.78 -7.98
C ASP A 203 -22.30 -20.16 -6.51
N LEU A 204 -22.04 -19.15 -5.70
CA LEU A 204 -21.80 -19.30 -4.27
C LEU A 204 -23.10 -19.20 -3.49
N VAL A 205 -23.14 -19.91 -2.37
CA VAL A 205 -24.15 -19.71 -1.33
C VAL A 205 -23.52 -18.96 -0.18
N VAL A 206 -24.20 -17.90 0.26
CA VAL A 206 -23.92 -17.22 1.52
C VAL A 206 -24.57 -18.05 2.62
N LEU A 207 -23.78 -18.46 3.60
CA LEU A 207 -24.27 -19.26 4.72
C LEU A 207 -25.05 -18.36 5.69
N ASP A 208 -26.18 -18.86 6.17
CA ASP A 208 -27.04 -18.13 7.10
C ASP A 208 -26.36 -17.95 8.46
N ASP A 209 -26.34 -16.72 8.97
CA ASP A 209 -25.81 -16.36 10.28
C ASP A 209 -26.87 -16.66 11.35
N ASP A 210 -27.11 -17.95 11.61
CA ASP A 210 -28.25 -18.44 12.41
C ASP A 210 -28.23 -17.99 13.88
N ARG A 211 -27.09 -17.49 14.38
CA ARG A 211 -26.93 -16.90 15.72
C ARG A 211 -26.85 -15.37 15.71
N HIS A 212 -27.02 -14.73 14.56
CA HIS A 212 -26.98 -13.27 14.39
C HIS A 212 -25.71 -12.64 14.99
N TYR A 213 -24.56 -13.24 14.68
CA TYR A 213 -23.28 -12.79 15.21
C TYR A 213 -22.84 -11.45 14.61
N PHE A 214 -23.07 -11.24 13.31
CA PHE A 214 -22.60 -10.05 12.62
C PHE A 214 -23.54 -8.84 12.89
N PRO A 215 -22.99 -7.67 13.26
CA PRO A 215 -23.79 -6.46 13.45
C PRO A 215 -24.20 -5.83 12.11
N ASP A 216 -25.05 -4.80 12.16
CA ASP A 216 -25.38 -4.02 10.96
C ASP A 216 -24.19 -3.17 10.47
N TYR A 217 -23.77 -3.42 9.22
CA TYR A 217 -22.72 -2.68 8.51
C TYR A 217 -23.32 -1.70 7.49
N GLN A 218 -24.03 -0.67 7.98
CA GLN A 218 -24.57 0.39 7.13
C GLN A 218 -23.43 1.25 6.57
N ALA A 219 -23.41 1.47 5.26
CA ALA A 219 -22.41 2.29 4.61
C ALA A 219 -22.67 3.78 4.90
N VAL A 220 -21.65 4.50 5.35
CA VAL A 220 -21.69 5.93 5.72
C VAL A 220 -20.43 6.64 5.21
N PHE A 221 -20.47 7.96 5.05
CA PHE A 221 -19.24 8.74 4.92
C PHE A 221 -18.81 9.27 6.28
N LEU A 222 -17.54 9.05 6.61
CA LEU A 222 -16.84 9.80 7.64
C LEU A 222 -16.14 10.99 7.03
N TYR A 223 -16.11 12.10 7.76
CA TYR A 223 -15.45 13.33 7.32
C TYR A 223 -14.90 14.12 8.51
N ARG A 224 -13.94 15.01 8.27
CA ARG A 224 -13.44 15.92 9.33
C ARG A 224 -14.48 17.01 9.59
N LEU A 225 -14.90 17.21 10.85
CA LEU A 225 -15.90 18.24 11.20
C LEU A 225 -15.46 19.66 10.82
N ALA A 226 -14.16 19.92 10.74
CA ALA A 226 -13.63 21.19 10.25
C ALA A 226 -14.16 21.57 8.85
N LEU A 227 -14.53 20.59 8.02
CA LEU A 227 -15.09 20.81 6.68
C LEU A 227 -16.45 21.49 6.70
N GLU A 228 -17.21 21.41 7.80
CA GLU A 228 -18.46 22.16 7.92
C GLU A 228 -18.23 23.68 7.85
N ARG A 229 -17.02 24.13 8.21
CA ARG A 229 -16.62 25.53 8.12
C ARG A 229 -15.76 25.81 6.89
N SER A 230 -14.79 24.94 6.59
CA SER A 230 -13.81 25.19 5.52
C SER A 230 -14.29 24.79 4.13
N ALA A 231 -15.19 23.81 4.00
CA ALA A 231 -15.71 23.32 2.73
C ALA A 231 -17.18 22.84 2.87
N PRO A 232 -18.12 23.71 3.30
CA PRO A 232 -19.50 23.31 3.57
C PRO A 232 -20.22 22.72 2.36
N ALA A 233 -19.89 23.19 1.15
CA ALA A 233 -20.42 22.66 -0.10
C ALA A 233 -20.10 21.17 -0.29
N PHE A 234 -18.88 20.74 0.09
CA PHE A 234 -18.51 19.33 0.01
C PHE A 234 -19.22 18.47 1.07
N VAL A 235 -19.41 19.00 2.28
CA VAL A 235 -20.22 18.30 3.29
C VAL A 235 -21.66 18.13 2.81
N GLN A 236 -22.20 19.13 2.11
CA GLN A 236 -23.52 19.04 1.50
C GLN A 236 -23.57 17.96 0.41
N VAL A 237 -22.54 17.86 -0.45
CA VAL A 237 -22.39 16.76 -1.42
C VAL A 237 -22.54 15.40 -0.74
N LEU A 238 -21.77 15.15 0.32
CA LEU A 238 -21.85 13.88 1.07
C LEU A 238 -23.26 13.64 1.64
N ARG A 239 -23.93 14.68 2.12
CA ARG A 239 -25.29 14.60 2.65
C ARG A 239 -26.33 14.29 1.57
N THR A 240 -26.16 14.74 0.34
CA THR A 240 -27.12 14.44 -0.75
C THR A 240 -27.14 12.96 -1.15
N LEU A 241 -26.06 12.22 -0.86
CA LEU A 241 -25.91 10.79 -1.14
C LEU A 241 -26.60 9.88 -0.09
N GLN A 242 -27.08 10.44 1.01
CA GLN A 242 -27.78 9.68 2.05
C GLN A 242 -29.05 9.04 1.47
N GLY A 243 -29.22 7.72 1.68
CA GLY A 243 -30.35 6.94 1.18
C GLY A 243 -30.46 6.83 -0.35
N ARG A 244 -29.40 7.14 -1.11
CA ARG A 244 -29.41 7.13 -2.59
C ARG A 244 -28.90 5.85 -3.23
N ILE A 245 -28.21 5.00 -2.47
CA ILE A 245 -27.57 3.79 -2.99
C ILE A 245 -28.18 2.61 -2.25
N ASP A 246 -29.01 1.84 -2.94
CA ASP A 246 -29.54 0.60 -2.36
C ASP A 246 -28.59 -0.60 -2.62
N VAL A 247 -28.90 -1.75 -2.02
CA VAL A 247 -28.07 -2.96 -2.13
C VAL A 247 -28.01 -3.50 -3.57
N ALA A 248 -29.08 -3.34 -4.36
CA ALA A 248 -29.14 -3.81 -5.73
C ALA A 248 -28.29 -2.92 -6.65
N ASP A 249 -28.33 -1.61 -6.42
CA ASP A 249 -27.45 -0.63 -7.04
C ASP A 249 -25.99 -0.96 -6.75
N MET A 250 -25.62 -1.15 -5.47
CA MET A 250 -24.22 -1.43 -5.12
C MET A 250 -23.71 -2.73 -5.76
N ARG A 251 -24.51 -3.81 -5.76
CA ARG A 251 -24.17 -5.06 -6.46
C ARG A 251 -23.98 -4.85 -7.96
N ARG A 252 -24.86 -4.07 -8.59
CA ARG A 252 -24.76 -3.73 -10.03
C ARG A 252 -23.49 -2.93 -10.33
N LEU A 253 -23.15 -1.95 -9.49
CA LEU A 253 -21.94 -1.15 -9.64
C LEU A 253 -20.67 -2.00 -9.45
N ASN A 254 -20.65 -2.87 -8.45
CA ASN A 254 -19.56 -3.83 -8.24
C ASN A 254 -19.39 -4.75 -9.45
N ALA A 255 -20.50 -5.28 -10.00
CA ALA A 255 -20.47 -6.16 -11.17
C ALA A 255 -19.92 -5.47 -12.42
N GLN A 256 -20.32 -4.22 -12.69
CA GLN A 256 -19.78 -3.45 -13.82
C GLN A 256 -18.27 -3.26 -13.73
N VAL A 257 -17.72 -3.10 -12.52
CA VAL A 257 -16.28 -2.92 -12.34
C VAL A 257 -15.53 -4.25 -12.37
N LYS A 258 -16.00 -5.27 -11.64
CA LYS A 258 -15.26 -6.53 -11.47
C LYS A 258 -15.47 -7.51 -12.63
N LEU A 259 -16.69 -7.58 -13.18
CA LEU A 259 -17.04 -8.55 -14.23
C LEU A 259 -17.00 -7.95 -15.63
N GLU A 260 -17.45 -6.69 -15.79
CA GLU A 260 -17.44 -6.00 -17.10
C GLU A 260 -16.16 -5.18 -17.32
N HIS A 261 -15.25 -5.13 -16.33
CA HIS A 261 -14.00 -4.38 -16.34
C HIS A 261 -14.15 -2.89 -16.70
N ARG A 262 -15.29 -2.28 -16.38
CA ARG A 262 -15.52 -0.84 -16.55
C ARG A 262 -14.75 -0.06 -15.48
N GLY A 263 -14.23 1.12 -15.84
CA GLY A 263 -13.49 1.95 -14.89
C GLY A 263 -14.40 2.50 -13.78
N GLU A 264 -13.93 2.52 -12.53
CA GLU A 264 -14.76 2.91 -11.38
C GLU A 264 -15.30 4.34 -11.50
N ALA A 265 -14.47 5.26 -12.01
CA ALA A 265 -14.88 6.64 -12.25
C ALA A 265 -15.96 6.76 -13.34
N GLN A 266 -15.97 5.86 -14.34
CA GLN A 266 -16.99 5.83 -15.39
C GLN A 266 -18.30 5.28 -14.84
N VAL A 267 -18.23 4.21 -14.03
CA VAL A 267 -19.38 3.59 -13.36
C VAL A 267 -20.03 4.59 -12.39
N ALA A 268 -19.23 5.28 -11.57
CA ALA A 268 -19.71 6.31 -10.66
C ALA A 268 -20.33 7.52 -11.40
N ALA A 269 -19.70 7.99 -12.47
CA ALA A 269 -20.23 9.10 -13.27
C ALA A 269 -21.59 8.74 -13.92
N ALA A 270 -21.71 7.52 -14.45
CA ALA A 270 -22.97 7.02 -15.00
C ALA A 270 -24.06 6.92 -13.92
N PHE A 271 -23.73 6.48 -12.72
CA PHE A 271 -24.67 6.42 -11.59
C PHE A 271 -25.19 7.80 -11.19
N VAL A 272 -24.30 8.81 -11.11
CA VAL A 272 -24.66 10.19 -10.73
C VAL A 272 -25.37 10.95 -11.87
N GLY A 273 -25.23 10.49 -13.11
CA GLY A 273 -25.78 11.13 -14.30
C GLY A 273 -24.94 12.33 -14.77
N VAL A 274 -23.62 12.16 -14.80
CA VAL A 274 -22.66 13.16 -15.29
C VAL A 274 -21.68 12.52 -16.28
N ASP A 275 -21.07 13.32 -17.16
CA ASP A 275 -20.14 12.81 -18.15
C ASP A 275 -18.94 12.13 -17.50
N ALA A 276 -18.58 10.93 -17.95
CA ALA A 276 -17.42 10.24 -17.41
C ALA A 276 -16.16 11.11 -17.57
N PRO A 277 -15.31 11.21 -16.53
CA PRO A 277 -14.03 11.90 -16.70
C PRO A 277 -13.24 11.23 -17.82
N GLN A 278 -12.66 12.03 -18.71
CA GLN A 278 -11.79 11.49 -19.76
C GLN A 278 -10.58 10.85 -19.09
N GLY A 279 -10.50 9.52 -19.17
CA GLY A 279 -9.39 8.78 -18.61
C GLY A 279 -8.10 9.17 -19.34
N SER A 280 -7.00 9.31 -18.59
CA SER A 280 -5.68 9.45 -19.21
C SER A 280 -5.38 8.23 -20.08
N GLY A 281 -4.91 8.46 -21.30
CA GLY A 281 -4.53 7.38 -22.21
C GLY A 281 -3.48 6.46 -21.58
N ARG A 282 -3.40 5.20 -22.06
CA ARG A 282 -2.47 4.19 -21.51
C ARG A 282 -1.02 4.70 -21.41
N ALA A 283 -0.55 5.41 -22.43
CA ALA A 283 0.79 6.00 -22.44
C ALA A 283 0.98 7.06 -21.34
N ALA A 284 -0.03 7.92 -21.11
CA ALA A 284 0.02 8.94 -20.07
C ALA A 284 0.02 8.32 -18.67
N ARG A 285 -0.78 7.26 -18.45
CA ARG A 285 -0.76 6.51 -17.18
C ARG A 285 0.60 5.87 -16.93
N ILE A 286 1.15 5.17 -17.92
CA ILE A 286 2.48 4.56 -17.79
C ILE A 286 3.51 5.63 -17.48
N ALA A 287 3.54 6.74 -18.23
CA ALA A 287 4.48 7.84 -17.99
C ALA A 287 4.35 8.43 -16.58
N GLN A 288 3.13 8.64 -16.10
CA GLN A 288 2.88 9.10 -14.73
C GLN A 288 3.43 8.10 -13.70
N ARG A 289 3.11 6.80 -13.85
CA ARG A 289 3.60 5.76 -12.91
C ARG A 289 5.11 5.61 -12.97
N THR A 290 5.73 5.73 -14.14
CA THR A 290 7.19 5.77 -14.29
C THR A 290 7.78 6.93 -13.48
N GLY A 291 7.21 8.13 -13.59
CA GLY A 291 7.66 9.31 -12.85
C GLY A 291 7.57 9.12 -11.33
N GLU A 292 6.41 8.66 -10.85
CA GLU A 292 6.21 8.34 -9.42
C GLU A 292 7.21 7.29 -8.93
N HIS A 293 7.40 6.21 -9.70
CA HIS A 293 8.30 5.11 -9.32
C HIS A 293 9.77 5.54 -9.30
N LEU A 294 10.21 6.31 -10.30
CA LEU A 294 11.55 6.88 -10.36
C LEU A 294 11.82 7.85 -9.21
N ALA A 295 10.82 8.65 -8.83
CA ALA A 295 10.94 9.56 -7.69
C ALA A 295 11.12 8.79 -6.38
N LEU A 296 10.30 7.76 -6.12
CA LEU A 296 10.41 6.91 -4.94
C LEU A 296 11.79 6.24 -4.84
N VAL A 297 12.25 5.61 -5.93
CA VAL A 297 13.53 4.90 -5.99
C VAL A 297 14.70 5.87 -5.90
N GLY A 298 14.68 6.95 -6.68
CA GLY A 298 15.77 7.91 -6.75
C GLY A 298 16.01 8.65 -5.44
N VAL A 299 14.94 9.13 -4.79
CA VAL A 299 15.05 9.84 -3.51
C VAL A 299 15.52 8.89 -2.42
N SER A 300 14.92 7.70 -2.30
CA SER A 300 15.30 6.72 -1.27
C SER A 300 16.73 6.21 -1.43
N LEU A 301 17.17 5.91 -2.67
CA LEU A 301 18.54 5.50 -2.96
C LEU A 301 19.54 6.64 -2.71
N GLY A 302 19.19 7.87 -3.09
CA GLY A 302 20.01 9.06 -2.83
C GLY A 302 20.24 9.26 -1.33
N CYS A 303 19.18 9.21 -0.52
CA CYS A 303 19.27 9.24 0.94
C CYS A 303 20.13 8.07 1.46
N ALA A 304 19.98 6.87 0.90
CA ALA A 304 20.73 5.70 1.32
C ALA A 304 22.23 5.87 1.05
N LEU A 305 22.62 6.38 -0.12
CA LEU A 305 24.01 6.65 -0.46
C LEU A 305 24.67 7.66 0.48
N LEU A 306 23.94 8.73 0.84
CA LEU A 306 24.42 9.77 1.75
C LEU A 306 24.75 9.23 3.14
N VAL A 307 24.04 8.18 3.60
CA VAL A 307 24.21 7.60 4.93
C VAL A 307 25.09 6.34 4.90
N ALA A 308 24.83 5.42 3.97
CA ALA A 308 25.46 4.12 3.90
C ALA A 308 26.94 4.18 3.47
N LEU A 309 27.34 5.11 2.60
CA LEU A 309 28.75 5.25 2.22
C LEU A 309 29.62 5.68 3.42
N PRO A 310 29.29 6.76 4.16
CA PRO A 310 30.00 7.09 5.40
C PRO A 310 29.99 5.96 6.43
N LEU A 311 28.86 5.28 6.63
CA LEU A 311 28.76 4.16 7.56
C LEU A 311 29.64 2.99 7.14
N GLY A 312 29.71 2.66 5.86
CA GLY A 312 30.59 1.62 5.33
C GLY A 312 32.08 1.96 5.48
N VAL A 313 32.46 3.23 5.26
CA VAL A 313 33.82 3.73 5.52
C VAL A 313 34.15 3.66 7.01
N LEU A 314 33.24 4.07 7.88
CA LEU A 314 33.40 3.99 9.33
C LEU A 314 33.57 2.54 9.80
N ALA A 315 32.74 1.64 9.26
CA ALA A 315 32.80 0.22 9.55
C ALA A 315 34.15 -0.39 9.16
N ALA A 316 34.67 -0.04 7.98
CA ALA A 316 35.97 -0.52 7.51
C ALA A 316 37.15 0.00 8.36
N ARG A 317 37.03 1.20 8.91
CA ARG A 317 38.10 1.85 9.70
C ARG A 317 38.14 1.40 11.16
N ARG A 318 37.00 0.99 11.72
CA ARG A 318 36.86 0.62 13.12
C ARG A 318 36.22 -0.76 13.24
N PRO A 319 37.00 -1.85 13.29
CA PRO A 319 36.47 -3.23 13.21
C PRO A 319 35.34 -3.54 14.20
N ARG A 320 35.47 -3.09 15.45
CA ARG A 320 34.44 -3.28 16.49
C ARG A 320 33.13 -2.56 16.16
N LEU A 321 33.20 -1.29 15.74
CA LEU A 321 32.01 -0.55 15.32
C LEU A 321 31.46 -1.08 13.99
N GLY A 322 32.32 -1.60 13.12
CA GLY A 322 31.92 -2.18 11.85
C GLY A 322 31.02 -3.40 12.02
N GLN A 323 31.34 -4.29 12.96
CA GLN A 323 30.46 -5.41 13.31
C GLN A 323 29.08 -4.92 13.77
N VAL A 324 29.04 -3.90 14.65
CA VAL A 324 27.76 -3.34 15.12
C VAL A 324 26.95 -2.73 13.97
N VAL A 325 27.58 -1.93 13.11
CA VAL A 325 26.90 -1.29 11.96
C VAL A 325 26.36 -2.33 10.98
N LEU A 326 27.14 -3.37 10.66
CA LEU A 326 26.72 -4.46 9.78
C LEU A 326 25.59 -5.29 10.40
N SER A 327 25.66 -5.57 11.71
CA SER A 327 24.59 -6.29 12.41
C SER A 327 23.29 -5.49 12.44
N LEU A 328 23.33 -4.20 12.78
CA LEU A 328 22.13 -3.33 12.82
C LEU A 328 21.47 -3.20 11.45
N THR A 329 22.28 -2.94 10.40
CA THR A 329 21.76 -2.87 9.03
C THR A 329 21.27 -4.23 8.52
N GLY A 330 21.86 -5.33 9.00
CA GLY A 330 21.41 -6.69 8.74
C GLY A 330 20.03 -7.00 9.34
N VAL A 331 19.85 -6.73 10.64
CA VAL A 331 18.57 -6.92 11.34
C VAL A 331 17.46 -6.13 10.67
N LEU A 332 17.75 -4.89 10.27
CA LEU A 332 16.78 -4.04 9.58
C LEU A 332 16.27 -4.66 8.27
N GLN A 333 17.15 -5.32 7.50
CA GLN A 333 16.77 -5.99 6.25
C GLN A 333 16.05 -7.32 6.48
N THR A 334 16.18 -7.94 7.66
CA THR A 334 15.48 -9.20 7.98
C THR A 334 14.00 -9.02 8.27
N LEU A 335 13.56 -7.79 8.54
CA LEU A 335 12.14 -7.50 8.67
C LEU A 335 11.43 -7.79 7.32
N PRO A 336 10.20 -8.30 7.33
CA PRO A 336 9.39 -8.38 6.11
C PRO A 336 9.15 -6.97 5.54
N SER A 337 9.34 -6.79 4.23
CA SER A 337 9.19 -5.49 3.57
C SER A 337 7.83 -4.85 3.87
N LEU A 338 6.75 -5.63 3.71
CA LEU A 338 5.41 -5.17 4.02
C LEU A 338 5.28 -4.60 5.44
N ALA A 339 5.88 -5.26 6.44
CA ALA A 339 5.81 -4.83 7.84
C ALA A 339 6.51 -3.49 8.04
N VAL A 340 7.66 -3.27 7.40
CA VAL A 340 8.38 -1.99 7.47
C VAL A 340 7.55 -0.85 6.88
N PHE A 341 6.89 -1.07 5.74
CA PHE A 341 6.03 -0.05 5.12
C PHE A 341 4.88 0.36 6.04
N VAL A 342 4.20 -0.62 6.66
CA VAL A 342 3.10 -0.35 7.60
C VAL A 342 3.62 0.33 8.87
N PHE A 343 4.79 -0.06 9.38
CA PHE A 343 5.41 0.54 10.56
C PHE A 343 5.80 2.02 10.35
N MET A 344 6.06 2.43 9.10
CA MET A 344 6.34 3.84 8.79
C MET A 344 5.11 4.74 8.82
N ILE A 345 3.89 4.19 8.74
CA ILE A 345 2.64 4.98 8.74
C ILE A 345 2.50 5.86 10.00
N PRO A 346 2.59 5.33 11.25
CA PRO A 346 2.50 6.18 12.44
C PRO A 346 3.55 7.29 12.53
N LEU A 347 4.66 7.18 11.79
CA LEU A 347 5.77 8.13 11.85
C LEU A 347 5.67 9.21 10.76
N PHE A 348 5.14 8.87 9.58
CA PHE A 348 5.20 9.72 8.40
C PHE A 348 3.85 9.93 7.70
N GLY A 349 2.76 9.38 8.23
CA GLY A 349 1.44 9.34 7.58
C GLY A 349 1.41 8.35 6.42
N ILE A 350 0.54 8.59 5.44
CA ILE A 350 0.40 7.75 4.24
C ILE A 350 1.07 8.36 3.00
N GLY A 351 1.36 7.54 1.99
CA GLY A 351 1.86 7.96 0.69
C GLY A 351 3.38 7.82 0.51
N ALA A 352 4.00 8.77 -0.19
CA ALA A 352 5.38 8.64 -0.65
C ALA A 352 6.43 8.64 0.48
N LYS A 353 6.24 9.44 1.54
CA LYS A 353 7.21 9.59 2.64
C LYS A 353 7.51 8.28 3.37
N PRO A 354 6.51 7.53 3.90
CA PRO A 354 6.77 6.24 4.55
C PRO A 354 7.41 5.22 3.59
N ALA A 355 7.02 5.23 2.31
CA ALA A 355 7.62 4.35 1.30
C ALA A 355 9.10 4.68 1.08
N ILE A 356 9.45 5.96 0.93
CA ILE A 356 10.84 6.41 0.79
C ILE A 356 11.67 6.00 2.01
N ALA A 357 11.12 6.15 3.22
CA ALA A 357 11.78 5.73 4.46
C ALA A 357 12.05 4.22 4.48
N ALA A 358 11.04 3.40 4.15
CA ALA A 358 11.21 1.95 4.07
C ALA A 358 12.27 1.56 3.02
N LEU A 359 12.17 2.09 1.80
CA LEU A 359 13.13 1.81 0.71
C LEU A 359 14.56 2.25 1.04
N PHE A 360 14.70 3.37 1.73
CA PHE A 360 15.98 3.85 2.28
C PHE A 360 16.59 2.80 3.21
N LEU A 361 15.81 2.29 4.17
CA LEU A 361 16.24 1.28 5.15
C LEU A 361 16.73 -0.01 4.48
N TYR A 362 15.99 -0.53 3.49
CA TYR A 362 16.36 -1.72 2.72
C TYR A 362 17.63 -1.53 1.87
N SER A 363 17.89 -0.29 1.43
CA SER A 363 19.05 0.03 0.60
C SER A 363 20.35 0.12 1.41
N LEU A 364 20.30 0.24 2.74
CA LEU A 364 21.48 0.46 3.58
C LEU A 364 22.45 -0.72 3.55
N LEU A 365 21.98 -1.95 3.83
CA LEU A 365 22.88 -3.09 4.06
C LEU A 365 23.74 -3.42 2.82
N PRO A 366 23.20 -3.54 1.58
CA PRO A 366 24.04 -3.84 0.43
C PRO A 366 25.12 -2.79 0.20
N ILE A 367 24.82 -1.50 0.41
CA ILE A 367 25.77 -0.40 0.22
C ILE A 367 26.83 -0.41 1.33
N VAL A 368 26.43 -0.50 2.60
CA VAL A 368 27.36 -0.56 3.76
C VAL A 368 28.28 -1.76 3.65
N ARG A 369 27.72 -2.96 3.40
CA ARG A 369 28.47 -4.22 3.34
C ARG A 369 29.50 -4.22 2.22
N ASN A 370 29.14 -3.74 1.04
CA ASN A 370 30.07 -3.69 -0.10
C ASN A 370 31.08 -2.56 0.03
N THR A 371 30.74 -1.44 0.67
CA THR A 371 31.70 -0.39 0.99
C THR A 371 32.73 -0.88 2.01
N HIS A 372 32.27 -1.57 3.05
CA HIS A 372 33.14 -2.24 4.01
C HIS A 372 34.06 -3.24 3.30
N ALA A 373 33.50 -4.20 2.56
CA ALA A 373 34.25 -5.24 1.88
C ALA A 373 35.25 -4.69 0.86
N GLY A 374 34.85 -3.69 0.07
CA GLY A 374 35.70 -3.04 -0.92
C GLY A 374 36.90 -2.36 -0.28
N LEU A 375 36.71 -1.69 0.86
CA LEU A 375 37.81 -1.08 1.59
C LEU A 375 38.68 -2.16 2.24
N THR A 376 38.12 -3.06 3.05
CA THR A 376 38.90 -4.07 3.79
C THR A 376 39.63 -5.07 2.89
N GLY A 377 39.12 -5.30 1.67
CA GLY A 377 39.72 -6.19 0.68
C GLY A 377 40.92 -5.60 -0.08
N ILE A 378 41.27 -4.33 0.14
CA ILE A 378 42.47 -3.74 -0.48
C ILE A 378 43.73 -4.42 0.08
N PRO A 379 44.65 -4.92 -0.77
CA PRO A 379 45.90 -5.53 -0.36
C PRO A 379 46.66 -4.68 0.66
N ARG A 380 47.19 -5.34 1.69
CA ARG A 380 47.88 -4.69 2.80
C ARG A 380 49.08 -3.86 2.33
N ASP A 381 49.87 -4.41 1.39
CA ASP A 381 51.06 -3.78 0.85
C ASP A 381 50.76 -2.40 0.24
N LEU A 382 49.68 -2.28 -0.54
CA LEU A 382 49.27 -1.01 -1.14
C LEU A 382 48.90 0.05 -0.10
N ARG A 383 48.32 -0.37 1.04
CA ARG A 383 47.96 0.53 2.14
C ARG A 383 49.19 0.96 2.94
N GLU A 384 50.15 0.06 3.14
CA GLU A 384 51.41 0.33 3.83
C GLU A 384 52.32 1.23 2.98
N THR A 385 52.41 1.01 1.66
CA THR A 385 53.14 1.90 0.75
C THR A 385 52.57 3.32 0.76
N ALA A 386 51.24 3.46 0.70
CA ALA A 386 50.60 4.77 0.78
C ALA A 386 50.85 5.49 2.12
N ALA A 387 50.97 4.74 3.22
CA ALA A 387 51.34 5.29 4.52
C ALA A 387 52.82 5.67 4.59
N ALA A 388 53.71 4.85 4.01
CA ALA A 388 55.16 5.11 3.94
C ALA A 388 55.49 6.36 3.11
N LEU A 389 54.69 6.68 2.11
CA LEU A 389 54.77 7.94 1.35
C LEU A 389 54.28 9.18 2.13
N GLY A 390 53.89 9.03 3.40
CA GLY A 390 53.46 10.13 4.26
C GLY A 390 52.07 10.68 3.96
N LEU A 391 51.23 9.97 3.21
CA LEU A 391 49.88 10.45 2.88
C LEU A 391 48.98 10.46 4.13
N PRO A 392 48.34 11.60 4.47
CA PRO A 392 47.46 11.64 5.63
C PRO A 392 46.21 10.78 5.42
N PRO A 393 45.56 10.27 6.49
CA PRO A 393 44.46 9.30 6.39
C PRO A 393 43.26 9.73 5.54
N ARG A 394 42.99 11.04 5.44
CA ARG A 394 41.95 11.58 4.57
C ARG A 394 42.36 11.53 3.10
N THR A 395 43.60 11.92 2.79
CA THR A 395 44.13 11.86 1.42
C THR A 395 44.24 10.42 0.94
N ARG A 396 44.68 9.50 1.81
CA ARG A 396 44.71 8.05 1.51
C ARG A 396 43.31 7.52 1.18
N LEU A 397 42.29 7.93 1.95
CA LEU A 397 40.90 7.54 1.67
C LEU A 397 40.45 7.98 0.28
N TRP A 398 40.53 9.29 0.01
CA TRP A 398 39.94 9.90 -1.17
C TRP A 398 40.73 9.62 -2.45
N ARG A 399 42.07 9.52 -2.37
CA ARG A 399 42.94 9.35 -3.56
C ARG A 399 43.38 7.92 -3.81
N VAL A 400 43.30 7.02 -2.83
CA VAL A 400 43.80 5.64 -2.96
C VAL A 400 42.71 4.62 -2.62
N GLU A 401 42.19 4.64 -1.39
CA GLU A 401 41.29 3.58 -0.91
C GLU A 401 39.94 3.58 -1.64
N LEU A 402 39.26 4.73 -1.76
CA LEU A 402 37.97 4.82 -2.44
C LEU A 402 38.05 4.50 -3.94
N PRO A 403 39.03 4.99 -4.72
CA PRO A 403 39.21 4.59 -6.11
C PRO A 403 39.44 3.08 -6.29
N LEU A 404 40.23 2.44 -5.41
CA LEU A 404 40.48 1.00 -5.46
C LEU A 404 39.24 0.19 -5.06
N ALA A 405 38.48 0.66 -4.06
CA ALA A 405 37.25 0.02 -3.60
C ALA A 405 36.03 0.29 -4.50
N LEU A 406 36.15 1.22 -5.46
CA LEU A 406 35.02 1.75 -6.23
C LEU A 406 34.20 0.66 -6.92
N ARG A 407 34.84 -0.34 -7.52
CA ARG A 407 34.14 -1.46 -8.17
C ARG A 407 33.20 -2.18 -7.21
N THR A 408 33.72 -2.56 -6.04
CA THR A 408 32.93 -3.26 -5.02
C THR A 408 31.84 -2.35 -4.47
N ILE A 409 32.13 -1.07 -4.21
CA ILE A 409 31.13 -0.09 -3.77
C ILE A 409 29.99 0.00 -4.81
N LEU A 410 30.31 0.17 -6.09
CA LEU A 410 29.34 0.24 -7.17
C LEU A 410 28.52 -1.04 -7.31
N ALA A 411 29.12 -2.21 -7.11
CA ALA A 411 28.39 -3.47 -7.06
C ALA A 411 27.34 -3.48 -5.93
N GLY A 412 27.66 -2.94 -4.75
CA GLY A 412 26.71 -2.76 -3.66
C GLY A 412 25.59 -1.78 -3.97
N VAL A 413 25.92 -0.64 -4.59
CA VAL A 413 24.94 0.36 -5.02
C VAL A 413 24.01 -0.22 -6.08
N LYS A 414 24.55 -0.96 -7.06
CA LYS A 414 23.77 -1.68 -8.08
C LYS A 414 22.78 -2.65 -7.46
N THR A 415 23.23 -3.50 -6.53
CA THR A 415 22.36 -4.45 -5.82
C THR A 415 21.26 -3.73 -5.04
N ALA A 416 21.61 -2.67 -4.30
CA ALA A 416 20.61 -1.86 -3.59
C ALA A 416 19.60 -1.23 -4.55
N ALA A 417 20.04 -0.67 -5.67
CA ALA A 417 19.16 -0.04 -6.66
C ALA A 417 18.16 -1.04 -7.26
N VAL A 418 18.61 -2.24 -7.63
CA VAL A 418 17.72 -3.30 -8.17
C VAL A 418 16.70 -3.75 -7.13
N ILE A 419 17.13 -4.00 -5.89
CA ILE A 419 16.22 -4.36 -4.79
C ILE A 419 15.22 -3.23 -4.52
N ASN A 420 15.68 -1.98 -4.57
CA ASN A 420 14.86 -0.79 -4.33
C ASN A 420 13.77 -0.66 -5.41
N VAL A 421 14.11 -0.81 -6.70
CA VAL A 421 13.12 -0.80 -7.81
C VAL A 421 12.03 -1.86 -7.60
N GLY A 422 12.41 -3.09 -7.25
CA GLY A 422 11.47 -4.17 -7.00
C GLY A 422 10.58 -3.91 -5.78
N THR A 423 11.20 -3.58 -4.64
CA THR A 423 10.51 -3.33 -3.37
C THR A 423 9.60 -2.11 -3.44
N ALA A 424 9.93 -1.10 -4.26
CA ALA A 424 9.11 0.11 -4.43
C ALA A 424 7.71 -0.18 -4.97
N THR A 425 7.49 -1.31 -5.65
CA THR A 425 6.15 -1.75 -6.07
C THR A 425 5.22 -1.99 -4.89
N LEU A 426 5.76 -2.37 -3.71
CA LEU A 426 4.97 -2.55 -2.49
C LEU A 426 4.51 -1.21 -1.89
N GLY A 427 5.10 -0.09 -2.29
CA GLY A 427 4.70 1.24 -1.81
C GLY A 427 3.27 1.61 -2.16
N ALA A 428 2.70 1.02 -3.21
CA ALA A 428 1.30 1.22 -3.55
C ALA A 428 0.33 0.73 -2.45
N LEU A 429 0.75 -0.22 -1.60
CA LEU A 429 -0.07 -0.71 -0.47
C LEU A 429 -0.34 0.35 0.61
N ILE A 430 0.48 1.39 0.64
CA ILE A 430 0.33 2.53 1.56
C ILE A 430 0.08 3.84 0.81
N GLY A 431 -0.38 3.75 -0.45
CA GLY A 431 -0.75 4.89 -1.27
C GLY A 431 0.43 5.68 -1.86
N ALA A 432 1.63 5.10 -1.96
CA ALA A 432 2.80 5.79 -2.53
C ALA A 432 2.76 5.90 -4.08
N GLY A 433 1.91 5.12 -4.75
CA GLY A 433 1.77 5.11 -6.20
C GLY A 433 2.83 4.27 -6.92
N GLY A 434 3.29 4.73 -8.08
CA GLY A 434 4.28 4.02 -8.91
C GLY A 434 3.71 2.79 -9.62
N TYR A 435 4.59 1.90 -10.09
CA TYR A 435 4.18 0.71 -10.83
C TYR A 435 3.40 -0.30 -9.98
N GLY A 436 3.46 -0.20 -8.66
CA GLY A 436 2.65 -1.02 -7.76
C GLY A 436 1.15 -0.80 -7.90
N GLN A 437 0.73 0.43 -8.22
CA GLN A 437 -0.69 0.78 -8.27
C GLN A 437 -1.48 -0.05 -9.32
N PRO A 438 -1.05 -0.14 -10.60
CA PRO A 438 -1.72 -1.00 -11.57
C PRO A 438 -1.60 -2.49 -11.23
N ILE A 439 -0.53 -2.95 -10.55
CA ILE A 439 -0.42 -4.35 -10.12
C ILE A 439 -1.52 -4.68 -9.12
N LEU A 440 -1.64 -3.90 -8.04
CA LEU A 440 -2.64 -4.14 -7.00
C LEU A 440 -4.07 -3.96 -7.52
N THR A 441 -4.29 -2.93 -8.35
CA THR A 441 -5.61 -2.71 -8.97
C THR A 441 -5.96 -3.86 -9.92
N GLY A 442 -4.99 -4.35 -10.71
CA GLY A 442 -5.20 -5.46 -11.61
C GLY A 442 -5.48 -6.78 -10.90
N ILE A 443 -4.83 -7.04 -9.75
CA ILE A 443 -5.14 -8.21 -8.90
C ILE A 443 -6.59 -8.15 -8.41
N ARG A 444 -6.99 -6.98 -7.89
CA ARG A 444 -8.34 -6.74 -7.35
C ARG A 444 -9.45 -6.86 -8.40
N LEU A 445 -9.17 -6.36 -9.60
CA LEU A 445 -10.13 -6.35 -10.71
C LEU A 445 -10.03 -7.59 -11.61
N ASP A 446 -9.24 -8.59 -11.21
CA ASP A 446 -8.87 -9.76 -12.02
C ASP A 446 -8.49 -9.43 -13.47
N ASN A 447 -7.74 -8.34 -13.65
CA ASN A 447 -7.38 -7.81 -14.96
C ASN A 447 -5.89 -8.02 -15.23
N LEU A 448 -5.56 -9.10 -15.94
CA LEU A 448 -4.18 -9.42 -16.32
C LEU A 448 -3.50 -8.29 -17.10
N GLY A 449 -4.22 -7.61 -17.99
CA GLY A 449 -3.70 -6.49 -18.75
C GLY A 449 -3.20 -5.34 -17.86
N MET A 450 -3.94 -5.06 -16.78
CA MET A 450 -3.55 -4.04 -15.80
C MET A 450 -2.40 -4.50 -14.89
N ILE A 451 -2.38 -5.79 -14.50
CA ILE A 451 -1.24 -6.37 -13.79
C ILE A 451 0.04 -6.20 -14.61
N LEU A 452 -0.01 -6.53 -15.90
CA LEU A 452 1.12 -6.40 -16.82
C LEU A 452 1.49 -4.93 -17.10
N GLU A 453 0.52 -4.00 -17.07
CA GLU A 453 0.76 -2.54 -17.18
C GLU A 453 1.66 -2.01 -16.07
N GLY A 454 1.69 -2.65 -14.88
CA GLY A 454 2.66 -2.34 -13.83
C GLY A 454 3.89 -3.25 -13.80
N ALA A 455 3.68 -4.56 -13.90
CA ALA A 455 4.75 -5.55 -13.72
C ALA A 455 5.82 -5.49 -14.82
N VAL A 456 5.42 -5.33 -16.09
CA VAL A 456 6.37 -5.30 -17.21
C VAL A 456 7.25 -4.04 -17.15
N PRO A 457 6.70 -2.81 -17.01
CA PRO A 457 7.55 -1.63 -16.83
C PRO A 457 8.45 -1.67 -15.60
N ALA A 458 7.99 -2.26 -14.49
CA ALA A 458 8.83 -2.45 -13.30
C ALA A 458 10.01 -3.39 -13.57
N ALA A 459 9.78 -4.53 -14.22
CA ALA A 459 10.82 -5.48 -14.59
C ALA A 459 11.81 -4.88 -15.60
N VAL A 460 11.31 -4.19 -16.62
CA VAL A 460 12.14 -3.47 -17.60
C VAL A 460 12.98 -2.39 -16.91
N LEU A 461 12.40 -1.60 -16.00
CA LEU A 461 13.13 -0.59 -15.25
C LEU A 461 14.24 -1.23 -14.40
N ALA A 462 13.99 -2.35 -13.73
CA ALA A 462 15.01 -3.06 -12.96
C ALA A 462 16.17 -3.52 -13.84
N LEU A 463 15.88 -4.07 -15.02
CA LEU A 463 16.90 -4.48 -16.00
C LEU A 463 17.68 -3.28 -16.56
N LEU A 464 17.00 -2.17 -16.87
CA LEU A 464 17.64 -0.94 -17.32
C LEU A 464 18.55 -0.35 -16.26
N VAL A 465 18.13 -0.34 -14.99
CA VAL A 465 18.96 0.10 -13.86
C VAL A 465 20.17 -0.81 -13.73
N GLN A 466 19.98 -2.14 -13.78
CA GLN A 466 21.09 -3.10 -13.72
C GLN A 466 22.10 -2.89 -14.84
N GLY A 467 21.63 -2.85 -16.10
CA GLY A 467 22.48 -2.62 -17.28
C GLY A 467 23.16 -1.24 -17.26
N GLY A 468 22.45 -0.21 -16.78
CA GLY A 468 23.01 1.13 -16.60
C GLY A 468 24.19 1.14 -15.62
N PHE A 469 24.07 0.47 -14.48
CA PHE A 469 25.18 0.32 -13.55
C PHE A 469 26.33 -0.52 -14.12
N GLU A 470 26.06 -1.57 -14.90
CA GLU A 470 27.11 -2.37 -15.55
C GLU A 470 27.89 -1.57 -16.61
N LEU A 471 27.20 -0.76 -17.41
CA LEU A 471 27.83 0.14 -18.36
C LEU A 471 28.66 1.22 -17.65
N PHE A 472 28.14 1.78 -16.56
CA PHE A 472 28.84 2.74 -15.72
C PHE A 472 30.10 2.13 -15.08
N GLU A 473 29.98 0.91 -14.54
CA GLU A 473 31.09 0.15 -13.96
C GLU A 473 32.18 -0.11 -15.00
N ARG A 474 31.80 -0.51 -16.22
CA ARG A 474 32.73 -0.65 -17.35
C ARG A 474 33.40 0.69 -17.63
N GLY A 475 32.66 1.78 -17.78
CA GLY A 475 33.22 3.11 -18.09
C GLY A 475 34.24 3.61 -17.05
N MET A 476 33.94 3.45 -15.76
CA MET A 476 34.79 3.93 -14.67
C MET A 476 36.01 3.05 -14.39
N THR A 477 36.03 1.81 -14.90
CA THR A 477 37.17 0.92 -14.66
C THR A 477 38.28 1.12 -15.70
N PRO A 478 39.47 1.60 -15.29
CA PRO A 478 40.61 1.77 -16.19
C PRO A 478 40.99 0.44 -16.85
N LYS A 479 41.41 0.49 -18.13
CA LYS A 479 41.74 -0.71 -18.93
C LYS A 479 42.71 -1.66 -18.23
N GLY A 480 43.68 -1.14 -17.48
CA GLY A 480 44.69 -1.93 -16.73
C GLY A 480 44.11 -2.84 -15.63
N LEU A 481 43.01 -2.45 -14.99
CA LEU A 481 42.33 -3.28 -13.97
C LEU A 481 41.29 -4.23 -14.58
N ARG A 482 41.03 -4.17 -15.89
CA ARG A 482 40.11 -5.09 -16.58
C ARG A 482 40.81 -6.40 -16.98
N LEU A 483 42.13 -6.38 -17.13
CA LEU A 483 42.95 -7.52 -17.56
C LEU A 483 43.09 -8.58 -16.44
N THR A 484 43.15 -8.17 -15.18
CA THR A 484 43.34 -9.06 -14.02
C THR A 484 42.11 -9.86 -13.60
N ALA A 485 40.93 -9.60 -14.18
CA ALA A 485 39.68 -10.31 -13.87
C ALA A 485 39.30 -11.38 -14.92
N ARG A 486 40.10 -11.50 -15.99
CA ARG A 486 39.95 -12.52 -17.05
C ARG A 486 41.10 -13.54 -17.08
N ALA A 487 42.11 -13.35 -16.25
CA ALA A 487 43.15 -14.32 -15.94
C ALA A 487 42.82 -14.90 -14.56
#